data_AF-A0A6C1BSW5-F1
#
_entry.id   AF-A0A6C1BSW5-F1
#
_cell.length_a   1.000
_cell.length_b   1.000
_cell.length_c   1.000
_cell.angle_alpha   90.00
_cell.angle_beta   90.00
_cell.angle_gamma   90.00
#
_symmetry.space_group_name_H-M   'P 1'
#
loop_
_entity.id
_entity.type
_entity.pdbx_description
1 polymer ?
#
loop_
_entity_poly.entity_id
_entity_poly.type
_entity_poly.pdbx_seq_one_letter_code
_entity_poly.pdbx_strand_id
1 'polypeptide(L)'
;MAQTIGKMLQAELDEFLGYEKYKRSYNPNSRNRALYVVAGIDTDGYKEILGFWLAKEESASFWVNVFNDLKARGVEDILVVVSDELKGIQEAVRSVYPISDHQKCLVHEVRNSLKKVKYKDRKRVASALRAIYMPATQMQAKENFERFKRGYQVEYPQVVKEWERDLRRY
;
A
#
# COMPACT_ATOMS: atom_id res chain seq x y z
N MET A 1 17.09 -17.46 -18.08
CA MET A 1 17.97 -16.50 -17.38
C MET A 1 17.42 -16.05 -16.02
N ALA A 2 16.16 -15.61 -15.88
CA ALA A 2 15.62 -15.14 -14.59
C ALA A 2 15.64 -16.19 -13.45
N GLN A 3 15.43 -17.48 -13.76
CA GLN A 3 15.54 -18.57 -12.77
C GLN A 3 16.97 -18.79 -12.26
N THR A 4 17.99 -18.49 -13.06
CA THR A 4 19.40 -18.72 -12.71
C THR A 4 19.89 -17.62 -11.76
N ILE A 5 19.52 -16.36 -12.05
CA ILE A 5 19.84 -15.22 -11.18
C ILE A 5 19.11 -15.36 -9.84
N GLY A 6 17.84 -15.78 -9.84
CA GLY A 6 17.11 -16.01 -8.60
C GLY A 6 17.72 -17.12 -7.72
N LYS A 7 18.28 -18.17 -8.34
CA LYS A 7 18.99 -19.24 -7.62
C LYS A 7 20.35 -18.79 -7.09
N MET A 8 21.09 -17.99 -7.86
CA MET A 8 22.37 -17.42 -7.41
C MET A 8 22.19 -16.44 -6.25
N LEU A 9 21.18 -15.57 -6.32
CA LEU A 9 20.85 -14.66 -5.23
C LEU A 9 20.43 -15.43 -3.97
N GLN A 10 19.62 -16.49 -4.12
CA GLN A 10 19.22 -17.33 -3.00
C GLN A 10 20.43 -18.03 -2.37
N ALA A 11 21.37 -18.53 -3.17
CA ALA A 11 22.59 -19.16 -2.67
C ALA A 11 23.49 -18.17 -1.89
N GLU A 12 23.68 -16.94 -2.40
CA GLU A 12 24.42 -15.90 -1.65
C GLU A 12 23.73 -15.53 -0.33
N LEU A 13 22.40 -15.37 -0.36
CA LEU A 13 21.62 -15.06 0.84
C LEU A 13 21.76 -16.18 1.89
N ASP A 14 21.67 -17.44 1.47
CA ASP A 14 21.67 -18.60 2.36
C ASP A 14 23.09 -18.92 2.89
N GLU A 15 24.11 -18.97 2.02
CA GLU A 15 25.49 -19.37 2.40
C GLU A 15 26.31 -18.24 3.03
N PHE A 16 26.18 -17.00 2.54
CA PHE A 16 27.05 -15.91 2.97
C PHE A 16 26.43 -15.08 4.11
N LEU A 17 25.12 -14.84 4.05
CA LEU A 17 24.40 -14.04 5.05
C LEU A 17 23.66 -14.88 6.09
N GLY A 18 23.69 -16.21 5.97
CA GLY A 18 22.99 -17.12 6.89
C GLY A 18 21.48 -16.92 6.89
N TYR A 19 20.91 -16.49 5.75
CA TYR A 19 19.48 -16.29 5.61
C TYR A 19 18.76 -17.63 5.59
N GLU A 20 18.13 -18.01 6.70
CA GLU A 20 17.19 -19.12 6.71
C GLU A 20 15.77 -18.59 6.50
N LYS A 21 15.17 -18.95 5.36
CA LYS A 21 13.80 -18.59 5.01
C LYS A 21 12.85 -18.94 6.16
N TYR A 22 12.16 -17.93 6.69
CA TYR A 22 11.21 -18.01 7.83
C TYR A 22 11.81 -18.23 9.23
N LYS A 23 13.13 -18.34 9.40
CA LYS A 23 13.73 -18.35 10.73
C LYS A 23 13.73 -16.94 11.29
N ARG A 24 12.91 -16.71 12.31
CA ARG A 24 13.04 -15.52 13.15
C ARG A 24 14.33 -15.67 13.95
N SER A 25 15.42 -15.09 13.45
CA SER A 25 16.62 -14.89 14.26
C SER A 25 16.26 -13.90 15.36
N TYR A 26 16.26 -14.35 16.62
CA TYR A 26 16.23 -13.45 17.77
C TYR A 26 17.63 -12.86 17.94
N ASN A 27 17.97 -11.90 17.10
CA ASN A 27 19.18 -11.12 17.24
C ASN A 27 18.84 -9.90 18.11
N PRO A 28 19.43 -9.74 19.31
CA PRO A 28 19.17 -8.59 20.17
C PRO A 28 19.57 -7.25 19.53
N ASN A 29 20.37 -7.28 18.45
CA ASN A 29 20.69 -6.13 17.61
C ASN A 29 19.76 -5.96 16.39
N SER A 30 18.78 -6.85 16.19
CA SER A 30 17.79 -6.67 15.12
C SER A 30 16.90 -5.47 15.43
N ARG A 31 16.84 -4.54 14.49
CA ARG A 31 15.95 -3.37 14.57
C ARG A 31 14.91 -3.52 13.47
N ASN A 32 13.63 -3.53 13.83
CA ASN A 32 12.56 -3.47 12.84
C ASN A 32 12.70 -2.17 12.03
N ARG A 33 12.86 -2.30 10.72
CA ARG A 33 12.89 -1.18 9.77
C ARG A 33 11.93 -1.46 8.63
N ALA A 34 11.33 -0.40 8.10
CA ALA A 34 10.51 -0.47 6.91
C ALA A 34 11.36 -0.10 5.69
N LEU A 35 11.27 -0.91 4.64
CA LEU A 35 11.78 -0.57 3.31
C LEU A 35 10.60 -0.07 2.48
N TYR A 36 10.61 1.20 2.09
CA TYR A 36 9.64 1.75 1.16
C TYR A 36 10.16 1.63 -0.26
N VAL A 37 9.28 1.19 -1.14
CA VAL A 37 9.51 1.11 -2.58
C VAL A 37 8.55 2.06 -3.25
N VAL A 38 9.06 2.97 -4.07
CA VAL A 38 8.22 3.83 -4.91
C VAL A 38 8.31 3.32 -6.33
N ALA A 39 7.15 3.01 -6.91
CA ALA A 39 7.01 2.64 -8.31
C ALA A 39 6.23 3.73 -9.05
N GLY A 40 6.74 4.13 -10.21
CA GLY A 40 6.13 5.09 -11.11
C GLY A 40 5.47 4.39 -12.29
N ILE A 41 4.44 5.04 -12.84
CA ILE A 41 3.88 4.70 -14.15
C ILE A 41 3.82 5.99 -14.94
N ASP A 42 4.44 6.03 -16.11
CA ASP A 42 4.40 7.20 -16.98
C ASP A 42 3.12 7.24 -17.85
N THR A 43 3.00 8.27 -18.68
CA THR A 43 1.85 8.48 -19.57
C THR A 43 1.75 7.44 -20.70
N ASP A 44 2.86 6.79 -21.03
CA ASP A 44 2.93 5.72 -22.04
C ASP A 44 2.63 4.34 -21.41
N GLY A 45 2.47 4.29 -20.09
CA GLY A 45 2.14 3.09 -19.32
C GLY A 45 3.36 2.26 -18.90
N TYR A 46 4.59 2.78 -19.09
CA TYR A 46 5.79 2.11 -18.61
C TYR A 46 5.86 2.18 -17.10
N LYS A 47 6.15 1.03 -16.49
CA LYS A 47 6.26 0.87 -15.04
C LYS A 47 7.71 0.74 -14.67
N GLU A 48 8.15 1.56 -13.71
CA GLU A 48 9.51 1.51 -13.22
C GLU A 48 9.57 1.68 -11.70
N ILE A 49 10.65 1.17 -11.11
CA ILE A 49 10.94 1.43 -9.69
C ILE A 49 11.77 2.71 -9.61
N LEU A 50 11.17 3.74 -9.02
CA LEU A 50 11.80 5.04 -8.85
C LEU A 50 12.76 5.08 -7.66
N GLY A 51 12.67 4.12 -6.73
CA GLY A 51 13.67 3.99 -5.68
C GLY A 51 13.25 3.16 -4.48
N PHE A 52 14.19 3.05 -3.55
CA PHE A 52 14.07 2.32 -2.30
C PHE A 52 14.59 3.17 -1.15
N TRP A 53 13.85 3.27 -0.05
CA TRP A 53 14.25 4.02 1.13
C TRP A 53 14.04 3.22 2.39
N LEU A 54 15.10 3.08 3.19
CA LEU A 54 15.05 2.40 4.47
C LEU A 54 14.71 3.41 5.57
N ALA A 55 13.50 3.33 6.11
CA ALA A 55 13.10 4.20 7.21
C ALA A 55 13.40 3.55 8.56
N LYS A 56 13.92 4.40 9.46
CA LYS A 56 14.09 4.07 10.88
C LYS A 56 12.83 4.39 11.66
N GLU A 57 12.15 5.48 11.29
CA GLU A 57 10.88 5.96 11.84
C GLU A 57 10.04 6.59 10.71
N GLU A 58 8.72 6.44 10.75
CA GLU A 58 7.79 7.08 9.83
C GLU A 58 7.49 8.52 10.29
N SER A 59 8.06 9.51 9.59
CA SER A 59 7.79 10.93 9.84
C SER A 59 7.36 11.66 8.57
N ALA A 60 6.65 12.79 8.74
CA ALA A 60 6.35 13.68 7.62
C ALA A 60 7.64 14.17 6.93
N SER A 61 8.69 14.45 7.70
CA SER A 61 9.99 14.87 7.17
C SER A 61 10.66 13.79 6.30
N PHE A 62 10.49 12.51 6.63
CA PHE A 62 10.97 11.41 5.79
C PHE A 62 10.32 11.44 4.40
N TRP A 63 8.99 11.56 4.34
CA TRP A 63 8.27 11.59 3.06
C TRP A 63 8.57 12.84 2.24
N VAL A 64 8.73 14.00 2.86
CA VAL A 64 9.16 15.23 2.18
C VAL A 64 10.53 15.00 1.51
N ASN A 65 11.47 14.36 2.22
CA ASN A 65 12.79 14.05 1.66
C ASN A 65 12.71 13.07 0.48
N VAL A 66 11.86 12.04 0.56
CA VAL A 66 11.63 11.10 -0.55
C VAL A 66 11.10 11.83 -1.79
N PHE A 67 10.09 12.70 -1.62
CA PHE A 67 9.50 13.43 -2.75
C PHE A 67 10.45 14.49 -3.33
N ASN A 68 11.24 15.17 -2.50
CA ASN A 68 12.27 16.10 -2.96
C ASN A 68 13.41 15.39 -3.70
N ASP A 69 13.80 14.20 -3.25
CA ASP A 69 14.79 13.37 -3.97
C ASP A 69 14.28 12.97 -5.36
N LEU A 70 13.02 12.55 -5.47
CA LEU A 70 12.38 12.28 -6.77
C LEU A 70 12.39 13.52 -7.67
N LYS A 71 12.06 14.69 -7.12
CA LYS A 71 12.05 15.96 -7.85
C LYS A 71 13.44 16.34 -8.34
N ALA A 72 14.45 16.19 -7.49
CA ALA A 72 15.86 16.44 -7.84
C ALA A 72 16.38 15.49 -8.93
N ARG A 73 15.80 14.30 -9.05
CA ARG A 73 16.11 13.31 -10.10
C ARG A 73 15.30 13.51 -11.39
N GLY A 74 14.48 14.56 -11.47
CA GLY A 74 13.77 14.95 -12.69
C GLY A 74 12.30 14.54 -12.75
N VAL A 75 11.71 14.06 -11.65
CA VAL A 75 10.24 13.91 -11.59
C VAL A 75 9.62 15.30 -11.45
N GLU A 76 9.11 15.83 -12.56
CA GLU A 76 8.58 17.20 -12.60
C GLU A 76 7.19 17.31 -11.97
N ASP A 77 6.29 16.40 -12.35
CA ASP A 77 4.90 16.39 -11.91
C ASP A 77 4.39 14.97 -11.66
N ILE A 78 3.39 14.85 -10.77
CA ILE A 78 2.74 13.60 -10.43
C ILE A 78 1.23 13.85 -10.44
N LEU A 79 0.47 13.11 -11.25
CA LEU A 79 -0.98 13.26 -11.27
C LEU A 79 -1.63 12.69 -9.99
N VAL A 80 -1.25 11.46 -9.63
CA VAL A 80 -1.83 10.76 -8.49
C VAL A 80 -0.75 10.02 -7.72
N VAL A 81 -0.66 10.27 -6.41
CA VAL A 81 0.13 9.48 -5.47
C VAL A 81 -0.78 8.48 -4.78
N VAL A 82 -0.50 7.19 -4.95
CA VAL A 82 -1.25 6.10 -4.31
C VAL A 82 -0.41 5.47 -3.20
N SER A 83 -0.84 5.58 -1.95
CA SER A 83 -0.12 4.99 -0.81
C SER A 83 -1.07 4.37 0.23
N ASP A 84 -0.53 3.61 1.18
CA ASP A 84 -1.29 3.29 2.40
C ASP A 84 -1.50 4.57 3.25
N GLU A 85 -2.30 4.48 4.32
CA GLU A 85 -2.45 5.55 5.34
C GLU A 85 -1.18 5.67 6.20
N LEU A 86 -0.14 6.24 5.61
CA LEU A 86 1.14 6.49 6.27
C LEU A 86 1.13 7.90 6.88
N LYS A 87 1.66 8.02 8.10
CA LYS A 87 1.66 9.29 8.82
C LYS A 87 2.50 10.33 8.08
N GLY A 88 1.92 11.48 7.77
CA GLY A 88 2.64 12.61 7.17
C GLY A 88 2.81 12.55 5.65
N ILE A 89 2.36 11.48 4.98
CA ILE A 89 2.55 11.35 3.53
C ILE A 89 1.66 12.32 2.75
N GLN A 90 0.43 12.56 3.21
CA GLN A 90 -0.50 13.50 2.56
C GLN A 90 0.03 14.93 2.63
N GLU A 91 0.54 15.32 3.80
CA GLU A 91 1.16 16.62 4.02
C GLU A 91 2.44 16.76 3.18
N ALA A 92 3.23 15.70 3.07
CA ALA A 92 4.44 15.70 2.25
C ALA A 92 4.14 15.83 0.74
N VAL A 93 3.14 15.11 0.22
CA VAL A 93 2.69 15.25 -1.18
C VAL A 93 2.26 16.69 -1.44
N ARG A 94 1.37 17.24 -0.61
CA ARG A 94 0.88 18.63 -0.75
C ARG A 94 2.00 19.66 -0.67
N SER A 95 3.07 19.38 0.07
CA SER A 95 4.21 20.28 0.21
C SER A 95 5.15 20.28 -1.00
N VAL A 96 5.35 19.13 -1.66
CA VAL A 96 6.37 18.99 -2.73
C VAL A 96 5.73 19.02 -4.13
N TYR A 97 4.55 18.41 -4.26
CA TYR A 97 3.73 18.34 -5.47
C TYR A 97 2.30 18.79 -5.15
N PRO A 98 2.05 20.11 -5.05
CA PRO A 98 0.79 20.66 -4.54
C PRO A 98 -0.43 20.40 -5.44
N ILE A 99 -0.21 20.06 -6.71
CA ILE A 99 -1.26 19.77 -7.70
C ILE A 99 -1.63 18.29 -7.69
N SER A 100 -0.78 17.42 -7.15
CA SER A 100 -1.01 15.98 -7.11
C SER A 100 -2.18 15.60 -6.21
N ASP A 101 -3.04 14.72 -6.72
CA ASP A 101 -4.02 14.05 -5.90
C ASP A 101 -3.36 12.96 -5.04
N HIS A 102 -3.80 12.84 -3.78
CA HIS A 102 -3.44 11.72 -2.93
C HIS A 102 -4.61 10.75 -2.80
N GLN A 103 -4.36 9.49 -3.15
CA GLN A 103 -5.33 8.42 -3.05
C GLN A 103 -4.84 7.33 -2.09
N LYS A 104 -5.74 6.83 -1.24
CA LYS A 104 -5.47 5.65 -0.43
C LYS A 104 -5.47 4.39 -1.32
N CYS A 105 -4.46 3.54 -1.15
CA CYS A 105 -4.31 2.31 -1.91
C CYS A 105 -5.40 1.28 -1.55
N LEU A 106 -6.33 1.05 -2.48
CA LEU A 106 -7.41 0.07 -2.32
C LEU A 106 -6.91 -1.36 -2.05
N VAL A 107 -5.75 -1.73 -2.60
CA VAL A 107 -5.13 -3.06 -2.34
C VAL A 107 -4.75 -3.20 -0.87
N HIS A 108 -4.15 -2.16 -0.28
CA HIS A 108 -3.83 -2.13 1.14
C HIS A 108 -5.09 -2.10 1.99
N GLU A 109 -6.10 -1.33 1.59
CA GLU A 109 -7.37 -1.25 2.31
C GLU A 109 -8.10 -2.61 2.37
N VAL A 110 -8.21 -3.29 1.24
CA VAL A 110 -8.78 -4.65 1.18
C VAL A 110 -7.94 -5.62 2.01
N ARG A 111 -6.60 -5.56 1.92
CA ARG A 111 -5.72 -6.43 2.71
C ARG A 111 -5.90 -6.18 4.22
N ASN A 112 -5.95 -4.92 4.64
CA ASN A 112 -6.14 -4.52 6.04
C ASN A 112 -7.53 -4.88 6.57
N SER A 113 -8.54 -4.86 5.70
CA SER A 113 -9.89 -5.35 6.01
C SER A 113 -9.89 -6.87 6.25
N LEU A 114 -9.28 -7.65 5.35
CA LEU A 114 -9.28 -9.12 5.43
C LEU A 114 -8.48 -9.69 6.61
N LYS A 115 -7.57 -8.90 7.20
CA LYS A 115 -6.90 -9.25 8.47
C LYS A 115 -7.90 -9.32 9.64
N LYS A 116 -8.98 -8.54 9.59
CA LYS A 116 -10.04 -8.48 10.62
C LYS A 116 -11.15 -9.51 10.40
N VAL A 117 -11.10 -10.24 9.29
CA VAL A 117 -12.12 -11.19 8.85
C VAL A 117 -11.67 -12.62 9.16
N LYS A 118 -12.60 -13.44 9.68
CA LYS A 118 -12.39 -14.87 9.93
C LYS A 118 -11.94 -15.58 8.65
N TYR A 119 -11.01 -16.51 8.75
CA TYR A 119 -10.41 -17.17 7.57
C TYR A 119 -11.46 -17.74 6.59
N LYS A 120 -12.46 -18.46 7.12
CA LYS A 120 -13.56 -19.06 6.33
C LYS A 120 -14.39 -18.04 5.54
N ASP A 121 -14.43 -16.79 6.00
CA ASP A 121 -15.28 -15.73 5.44
C ASP A 121 -14.50 -14.82 4.48
N ARG A 122 -13.17 -14.92 4.42
CA ARG A 122 -12.32 -14.02 3.62
C ARG A 122 -12.71 -13.99 2.14
N LYS A 123 -13.05 -15.14 1.55
CA LYS A 123 -13.44 -15.22 0.13
C LYS A 123 -14.74 -14.46 -0.14
N ARG A 124 -15.78 -14.66 0.69
CA ARG A 124 -17.07 -13.95 0.53
C ARG A 124 -16.92 -12.45 0.78
N VAL A 125 -16.17 -12.07 1.81
CA VAL A 125 -15.95 -10.65 2.14
C VAL A 125 -15.13 -9.96 1.06
N ALA A 126 -14.06 -10.58 0.55
CA ALA A 126 -13.26 -10.01 -0.54
C ALA A 126 -14.10 -9.78 -1.80
N SER A 127 -14.99 -10.72 -2.15
CA SER A 127 -15.90 -10.55 -3.28
C SER A 127 -16.89 -9.39 -3.06
N ALA A 128 -17.41 -9.25 -1.83
CA ALA A 128 -18.33 -8.17 -1.49
C ALA A 128 -17.63 -6.80 -1.50
N LEU A 129 -16.39 -6.72 -1.00
CA LEU A 129 -15.57 -5.51 -1.08
C LEU A 129 -15.24 -5.14 -2.52
N ARG A 130 -14.95 -6.12 -3.38
CA ARG A 130 -14.70 -5.91 -4.82
C ARG A 130 -15.86 -5.23 -5.54
N ALA A 131 -17.09 -5.55 -5.16
CA ALA A 131 -18.28 -4.89 -5.73
C ALA A 131 -18.35 -3.39 -5.37
N ILE A 132 -17.65 -2.92 -4.34
CA ILE A 132 -17.67 -1.51 -3.93
C ILE A 132 -16.76 -0.67 -4.83
N TYR A 133 -15.56 -1.15 -5.20
CA TYR A 133 -14.54 -0.34 -5.88
C TYR A 133 -14.35 -0.62 -7.38
N MET A 134 -14.99 -1.66 -7.94
CA MET A 134 -15.00 -1.89 -9.40
C MET A 134 -16.19 -1.32 -10.21
N PRO A 135 -17.26 -0.72 -9.64
CA PRO A 135 -18.38 -0.27 -10.47
C PRO A 135 -17.99 0.94 -11.33
N ALA A 136 -18.74 1.16 -12.41
CA ALA A 136 -18.48 2.23 -13.36
C ALA A 136 -18.88 3.61 -12.84
N THR A 137 -19.72 3.69 -11.80
CA THR A 137 -20.23 4.96 -11.26
C THR A 137 -20.14 5.01 -9.74
N GLN A 138 -19.99 6.22 -9.20
CA GLN A 138 -20.01 6.47 -7.76
C GLN A 138 -21.36 6.07 -7.12
N MET A 139 -22.46 6.22 -7.85
CA MET A 139 -23.80 5.82 -7.38
C MET A 139 -23.87 4.30 -7.16
N GLN A 140 -23.37 3.50 -8.11
CA GLN A 140 -23.29 2.06 -7.95
C GLN A 140 -22.35 1.65 -6.80
N ALA A 141 -21.22 2.36 -6.62
CA ALA A 141 -20.32 2.14 -5.48
C ALA A 141 -21.04 2.35 -4.14
N LYS A 142 -21.82 3.44 -4.01
CA LYS A 142 -22.62 3.75 -2.82
C LYS A 142 -23.69 2.70 -2.56
N GLU A 143 -24.43 2.28 -3.59
CA GLU A 143 -25.43 1.21 -3.47
C GLU A 143 -24.80 -0.13 -3.04
N ASN A 144 -23.66 -0.49 -3.63
CA ASN A 144 -22.92 -1.70 -3.28
C ASN A 144 -22.36 -1.64 -1.87
N PHE A 145 -21.89 -0.46 -1.42
CA PHE A 145 -21.50 -0.24 -0.04
C PHE A 145 -22.68 -0.42 0.93
N GLU A 146 -23.85 0.13 0.62
CA GLU A 146 -25.04 -0.04 1.47
C GLU A 146 -25.48 -1.52 1.57
N ARG A 147 -25.36 -2.28 0.47
CA ARG A 147 -25.57 -3.74 0.49
C ARG A 147 -24.54 -4.45 1.37
N PHE A 148 -23.26 -4.07 1.25
CA PHE A 148 -22.19 -4.58 2.09
C PHE A 148 -22.43 -4.28 3.57
N LYS A 149 -22.78 -3.04 3.90
CA LYS A 149 -23.10 -2.58 5.26
C LYS A 149 -24.21 -3.44 5.87
N ARG A 150 -25.35 -3.60 5.19
CA ARG A 150 -26.44 -4.46 5.68
C ARG A 150 -26.03 -5.91 5.92
N GLY A 151 -25.19 -6.47 5.05
CA GLY A 151 -24.76 -7.87 5.15
C GLY A 151 -23.68 -8.14 6.20
N TYR A 152 -22.85 -7.14 6.54
CA TYR A 152 -21.61 -7.36 7.29
C TYR A 152 -21.45 -6.47 8.53
N GLN A 153 -22.34 -5.50 8.80
CA GLN A 153 -22.20 -4.58 9.93
C GLN A 153 -22.26 -5.26 11.30
N VAL A 154 -22.99 -6.37 11.43
CA VAL A 154 -23.07 -7.13 12.69
C VAL A 154 -21.81 -7.98 12.90
N GLU A 155 -21.36 -8.71 11.87
CA GLU A 155 -20.22 -9.62 11.98
C GLU A 155 -18.86 -8.90 11.96
N TYR A 156 -18.72 -7.86 11.15
CA TYR A 156 -17.47 -7.11 10.93
C TYR A 156 -17.69 -5.59 11.01
N PRO A 157 -18.17 -5.06 12.15
CA PRO A 157 -18.47 -3.63 12.31
C PRO A 157 -17.27 -2.72 12.04
N GLN A 158 -16.05 -3.16 12.38
CA GLN A 158 -14.83 -2.39 12.14
C GLN A 158 -14.54 -2.21 10.64
N VAL A 159 -14.69 -3.26 9.83
CA VAL A 159 -14.48 -3.19 8.38
C VAL A 159 -15.48 -2.24 7.74
N VAL A 160 -16.76 -2.35 8.13
CA VAL A 160 -17.80 -1.43 7.64
C VAL A 160 -17.49 0.03 8.01
N LYS A 161 -17.06 0.29 9.24
CA LYS A 161 -16.74 1.64 9.71
C LYS A 161 -15.55 2.25 8.96
N GLU A 162 -14.51 1.47 8.68
CA GLU A 162 -13.34 1.94 7.92
C GLU A 162 -13.71 2.31 6.48
N TRP A 163 -14.47 1.44 5.80
CA TRP A 163 -14.94 1.72 4.45
C TRP A 163 -15.94 2.88 4.39
N GLU A 164 -16.80 3.04 5.40
CA GLU A 164 -17.70 4.20 5.49
C GLU A 164 -16.93 5.51 5.61
N ARG A 165 -15.86 5.52 6.41
CA ARG A 165 -14.99 6.68 6.57
C ARG A 165 -14.25 7.00 5.28
N ASP A 166 -13.71 5.97 4.61
CA ASP A 166 -12.87 6.16 3.44
C ASP A 166 -13.69 6.53 2.19
N LEU A 167 -14.91 6.00 2.03
CA LEU A 167 -15.82 6.40 0.95
C LEU A 167 -16.34 7.83 1.09
N ARG A 168 -16.33 8.44 2.29
CA ARG A 168 -16.67 9.86 2.46
C ARG A 168 -15.58 10.81 2.00
N ARG A 169 -14.37 10.31 1.73
CA ARG A 169 -13.24 11.12 1.27
C ARG A 169 -13.22 11.29 -0.26
N TYR A 170 -14.14 10.64 -0.99
CA TYR A 170 -14.31 10.70 -2.45
C TYR A 170 -15.77 11.05 -2.80
#